data_AF-A0A444X368-F1
#
_entry.id   AF-A0A444X368-F1
#
_cell.length_a   1.000
_cell.length_b   1.000
_cell.length_c   1.000
_cell.angle_alpha   90.00
_cell.angle_beta   90.00
_cell.angle_gamma   90.00
#
_symmetry.space_group_name_H-M   'P 1'
#
loop_
_entity.id
_entity.type
_entity.pdbx_description
1 polymer ?
#
loop_
_entity_poly.entity_id
_entity_poly.type
_entity_poly.pdbx_seq_one_letter_code
_entity_poly.pdbx_strand_id
1 'polypeptide(L)'
;MQATCKVFLDAARSSAVYKVASMAEIPVVFGYDMEDRLEDGFLYRSARAENPAAIFREGMREFCWMGRNVTGVDTLLEAADAGDVQARYMCAMLLLTPGVGDEANAGRAVEMYANVLAAGKIELCRELFGQLFANSLLGIHPSDPGKPVVCQSSACPTRGTMGAANDLSSVSCVHCLAEFEVLYFFSLFTFR
;
A
#
# COMPACT_ATOMS: atom_id res chain seq x y z
N MET A 1 18.39 -8.80 40.59
CA MET A 1 17.02 -8.30 40.31
C MET A 1 16.23 -9.46 39.75
N GLN A 2 15.19 -9.95 40.44
CA GLN A 2 14.42 -11.11 39.99
C GLN A 2 13.23 -10.61 39.16
N ALA A 3 13.25 -10.85 37.85
CA ALA A 3 12.15 -10.45 36.97
C ALA A 3 10.93 -11.32 37.27
N THR A 4 9.78 -10.68 37.52
CA THR A 4 8.50 -11.36 37.73
C THR A 4 7.67 -11.29 36.46
N CYS A 5 6.66 -12.16 36.32
CA CYS A 5 5.72 -12.09 35.20
C CYS A 5 5.05 -10.72 35.06
N LYS A 6 4.89 -9.98 36.17
CA LYS A 6 4.37 -8.60 36.15
C LYS A 6 5.32 -7.63 35.46
N VAL A 7 6.63 -7.70 35.74
CA VAL A 7 7.63 -6.84 35.10
C VAL A 7 7.66 -7.07 33.58
N PHE A 8 7.57 -8.33 33.15
CA PHE A 8 7.49 -8.64 31.71
C PHE A 8 6.19 -8.18 31.08
N LEU A 9 5.05 -8.34 31.77
CA LEU A 9 3.76 -7.85 31.28
C LEU A 9 3.76 -6.32 31.13
N ASP A 10 4.29 -5.60 32.12
CA ASP A 10 4.35 -4.15 32.09
C ASP A 10 5.30 -3.66 30.97
N ALA A 11 6.46 -4.32 30.79
CA ALA A 11 7.37 -4.04 29.69
C ALA A 11 6.74 -4.33 28.32
N ALA A 12 6.03 -5.45 28.18
CA ALA A 12 5.34 -5.84 26.95
C ALA A 12 4.20 -4.87 26.57
N ARG A 13 3.66 -4.13 27.54
CA ARG A 13 2.62 -3.10 27.31
C ARG A 13 3.19 -1.72 26.96
N SER A 14 4.51 -1.58 26.82
CA SER A 14 5.14 -0.32 26.41
C SER A 14 4.81 0.03 24.95
N SER A 15 4.61 1.31 24.67
CA SER A 15 4.44 1.82 23.29
C SER A 15 5.62 1.47 22.39
N ALA A 16 6.83 1.39 22.95
CA ALA A 16 8.02 1.00 22.19
C ALA A 16 7.90 -0.42 21.61
N VAL A 17 7.28 -1.35 22.35
CA VAL A 17 7.02 -2.72 21.88
C VAL A 17 6.00 -2.68 20.75
N TYR A 18 4.90 -1.96 20.92
CA TYR A 18 3.86 -1.82 19.91
C TYR A 18 4.36 -1.18 18.62
N LYS A 19 5.27 -0.18 18.70
CA LYS A 19 5.87 0.49 17.54
C LYS A 19 6.65 -0.44 16.62
N VAL A 20 7.34 -1.44 17.18
CA VAL A 20 8.22 -2.36 16.42
C VAL A 20 7.66 -3.77 16.28
N ALA A 21 6.49 -4.03 16.85
CA ALA A 21 5.89 -5.35 16.80
C ALA A 21 5.59 -5.79 15.37
N SER A 22 5.82 -7.06 15.07
CA SER A 22 5.49 -7.64 13.78
C SER A 22 3.97 -7.75 13.61
N MET A 23 3.50 -7.40 12.42
CA MET A 23 2.09 -7.55 12.01
C MET A 23 1.88 -8.71 11.03
N ALA A 24 2.91 -9.54 10.77
CA ALA A 24 2.87 -10.56 9.71
C ALA A 24 1.70 -11.56 9.85
N GLU A 25 1.38 -11.96 11.07
CA GLU A 25 0.29 -12.90 11.38
C GLU A 25 -1.10 -12.24 11.42
N ILE A 26 -1.16 -10.91 11.29
CA ILE A 26 -2.40 -10.14 11.28
C ILE A 26 -2.77 -9.90 9.80
N PRO A 27 -3.88 -10.47 9.31
CA PRO A 27 -4.38 -10.20 7.95
C PRO A 27 -4.45 -8.71 7.60
N VAL A 28 -4.31 -8.39 6.31
CA VAL A 28 -4.38 -7.00 5.83
C VAL A 28 -5.83 -6.51 5.72
N VAL A 29 -6.76 -7.40 5.39
CA VAL A 29 -8.21 -7.15 5.33
C VAL A 29 -8.93 -8.28 6.07
N PHE A 30 -10.01 -7.97 6.80
CA PHE A 30 -10.53 -8.79 7.90
C PHE A 30 -12.01 -9.22 7.91
N GLY A 31 -12.88 -9.06 6.93
CA GLY A 31 -14.35 -9.16 7.16
C GLY A 31 -14.91 -8.19 8.23
N TYR A 32 -16.23 -7.95 8.20
CA TYR A 32 -16.91 -6.98 9.09
C TYR A 32 -16.98 -7.40 10.56
N ASP A 33 -16.73 -8.68 10.89
CA ASP A 33 -17.23 -9.33 12.11
C ASP A 33 -16.35 -9.16 13.37
N MET A 34 -15.43 -8.19 13.41
CA MET A 34 -14.62 -7.91 14.59
C MET A 34 -15.15 -6.67 15.32
N GLU A 35 -16.36 -6.80 15.86
CA GLU A 35 -17.03 -5.78 16.68
C GLU A 35 -16.47 -5.69 18.12
N ASP A 36 -15.43 -6.46 18.44
CA ASP A 36 -14.77 -6.41 19.75
C ASP A 36 -13.68 -5.32 19.81
N ARG A 37 -14.14 -4.10 20.13
CA ARG A 37 -13.45 -2.96 20.75
C ARG A 37 -12.17 -2.48 20.07
N LEU A 38 -12.38 -1.56 19.12
CA LEU A 38 -11.36 -0.72 18.49
C LEU A 38 -10.39 -0.08 19.49
N GLU A 39 -10.81 0.24 20.71
CA GLU A 39 -10.00 1.03 21.65
C GLU A 39 -8.89 0.24 22.39
N ASP A 40 -8.92 -1.11 22.36
CA ASP A 40 -8.00 -1.97 23.13
C ASP A 40 -7.40 -3.16 22.34
N GLY A 41 -7.53 -3.17 21.01
CA GLY A 41 -6.91 -4.17 20.15
C GLY A 41 -5.39 -3.99 20.04
N PHE A 42 -4.66 -5.10 19.87
CA PHE A 42 -3.20 -5.06 19.61
C PHE A 42 -2.85 -4.23 18.36
N LEU A 43 -3.63 -4.36 17.29
CA LEU A 43 -3.46 -3.59 16.06
C LEU A 43 -3.61 -2.08 16.32
N TYR A 44 -4.69 -1.67 16.98
CA TYR A 44 -4.97 -0.27 17.29
C TYR A 44 -3.90 0.36 18.20
N ARG A 45 -3.48 -0.35 19.25
CA ARG A 45 -2.36 0.10 20.10
C ARG A 45 -1.05 0.25 19.32
N SER A 46 -0.84 -0.60 18.32
CA SER A 46 0.33 -0.53 17.44
C SER A 46 0.26 0.64 16.47
N ALA A 47 -0.90 0.89 15.86
CA ALA A 47 -1.11 2.06 15.01
C ALA A 47 -0.89 3.37 15.78
N ARG A 48 -1.46 3.49 16.98
CA ARG A 48 -1.21 4.64 17.89
C ARG A 48 0.22 4.78 18.38
N ALA A 49 1.00 3.71 18.34
CA ALA A 49 2.43 3.73 18.62
C ALA A 49 3.27 4.03 17.36
N GLU A 50 2.65 4.45 16.27
CA GLU A 50 3.29 4.75 14.98
C GLU A 50 3.95 3.53 14.33
N ASN A 51 3.36 2.34 14.51
CA ASN A 51 3.80 1.15 13.78
C ASN A 51 3.31 1.24 12.32
N PRO A 52 4.22 1.35 11.32
CA PRO A 52 3.81 1.59 9.93
C PRO A 52 2.94 0.47 9.36
N ALA A 53 3.23 -0.79 9.72
CA ALA A 53 2.49 -1.95 9.24
C ALA A 53 1.10 -2.06 9.89
N ALA A 54 0.92 -1.50 11.09
CA ALA A 54 -0.38 -1.43 11.74
C ALA A 54 -1.25 -0.33 11.11
N ILE A 55 -0.68 0.86 10.90
CA ILE A 55 -1.35 1.97 10.20
C ILE A 55 -1.75 1.54 8.79
N PHE A 56 -0.88 0.83 8.06
CA PHE A 56 -1.21 0.28 6.74
C PHE A 56 -2.48 -0.60 6.76
N ARG A 57 -2.62 -1.48 7.75
CA ARG A 57 -3.80 -2.36 7.87
C ARG A 57 -5.07 -1.59 8.22
N GLU A 58 -4.94 -0.52 9.01
CA GLU A 58 -6.03 0.40 9.29
C GLU A 58 -6.45 1.15 8.01
N GLY A 59 -5.50 1.73 7.28
CA GLY A 59 -5.78 2.39 6.00
C GLY A 59 -6.39 1.45 4.96
N MET A 60 -5.92 0.20 4.86
CA MET A 60 -6.53 -0.80 3.97
C MET A 60 -7.96 -1.16 4.38
N ARG A 61 -8.23 -1.32 5.69
CA ARG A 61 -9.58 -1.52 6.23
C ARG A 61 -10.52 -0.38 5.82
N GLU A 62 -10.09 0.85 6.04
CA GLU A 62 -10.87 2.05 5.73
C GLU A 62 -11.11 2.18 4.21
N PHE A 63 -10.07 1.97 3.41
CA PHE A 63 -10.14 2.02 1.95
C PHE A 63 -11.12 0.98 1.38
N CYS A 64 -11.04 -0.26 1.85
CA CYS A 64 -11.83 -1.39 1.37
C CYS A 64 -13.32 -1.31 1.75
N TRP A 65 -13.66 -0.89 2.98
CA TRP A 65 -15.04 -1.00 3.49
C TRP A 65 -15.82 0.30 3.60
N MET A 66 -15.15 1.46 3.56
CA MET A 66 -15.84 2.75 3.61
C MET A 66 -15.97 3.42 2.24
N GLY A 67 -15.87 2.65 1.14
CA GLY A 67 -16.18 3.12 -0.20
C GLY A 67 -15.24 4.21 -0.71
N ARG A 68 -13.91 4.00 -0.58
CA ARG A 68 -12.88 4.97 -1.00
C ARG A 68 -13.03 6.34 -0.32
N ASN A 69 -13.34 6.39 0.96
CA ASN A 69 -13.36 7.66 1.67
C ASN A 69 -11.93 8.24 1.74
N VAL A 70 -11.82 9.57 1.62
CA VAL A 70 -10.56 10.35 1.65
C VAL A 70 -9.67 9.90 2.83
N THR A 71 -10.30 9.58 3.96
CA THR A 71 -9.66 9.08 5.18
C THR A 71 -8.77 7.85 4.96
N GLY A 72 -9.21 6.85 4.19
CA GLY A 72 -8.41 5.64 3.98
C GLY A 72 -7.15 5.89 3.15
N VAL A 73 -7.20 6.84 2.21
CA VAL A 73 -6.03 7.25 1.43
C VAL A 73 -5.06 8.03 2.31
N ASP A 74 -5.57 8.93 3.17
CA ASP A 74 -4.74 9.70 4.11
C ASP A 74 -4.01 8.77 5.10
N THR A 75 -4.70 7.77 5.66
CA THR A 75 -4.08 6.77 6.55
C THR A 75 -3.02 5.92 5.85
N LEU A 76 -3.25 5.55 4.58
CA LEU A 76 -2.23 4.86 3.78
C LEU A 76 -1.01 5.75 3.52
N LEU A 77 -1.22 7.05 3.26
CA LEU A 77 -0.13 8.01 3.11
C LEU A 77 0.67 8.16 4.41
N GLU A 78 0.02 8.17 5.56
CA GLU A 78 0.68 8.17 6.86
C GLU A 78 1.57 6.92 7.04
N ALA A 79 1.05 5.73 6.73
CA ALA A 79 1.85 4.50 6.78
C ALA A 79 3.05 4.54 5.82
N ALA A 80 2.85 5.08 4.62
CA ALA A 80 3.89 5.23 3.60
C ALA A 80 5.01 6.18 4.06
N ASP A 81 4.63 7.32 4.64
CA ASP A 81 5.57 8.30 5.20
C ASP A 81 6.30 7.71 6.43
N ALA A 82 5.62 6.90 7.24
CA ALA A 82 6.17 6.24 8.42
C ALA A 82 7.15 5.09 8.11
N GLY A 83 7.18 4.55 6.89
CA GLY A 83 8.12 3.47 6.56
C GLY A 83 7.55 2.31 5.77
N ASP A 84 6.24 2.17 5.71
CA ASP A 84 5.63 0.94 5.20
C ASP A 84 5.73 0.84 3.67
N VAL A 85 6.33 -0.26 3.21
CA VAL A 85 6.61 -0.49 1.78
C VAL A 85 5.35 -0.82 1.01
N GLN A 86 4.40 -1.55 1.62
CA GLN A 86 3.15 -1.95 0.98
C GLN A 86 2.22 -0.74 0.84
N ALA A 87 2.20 0.14 1.85
CA ALA A 87 1.53 1.42 1.80
C ALA A 87 2.12 2.34 0.73
N ARG A 88 3.46 2.48 0.64
CA ARG A 88 4.11 3.26 -0.44
C ARG A 88 3.72 2.76 -1.82
N TYR A 89 3.72 1.44 -2.02
CA TYR A 89 3.30 0.85 -3.28
C TYR A 89 1.84 1.20 -3.58
N MET A 90 0.93 0.98 -2.62
CA MET A 90 -0.50 1.28 -2.79
C MET A 90 -0.75 2.76 -3.08
N CYS A 91 -0.15 3.68 -2.32
CA CYS A 91 -0.24 5.11 -2.55
C CYS A 91 0.31 5.51 -3.91
N ALA A 92 1.44 4.94 -4.34
CA ALA A 92 1.97 5.20 -5.68
C ALA A 92 0.97 4.79 -6.76
N MET A 93 0.37 3.59 -6.65
CA MET A 93 -0.62 3.12 -7.63
C MET A 93 -1.87 4.01 -7.65
N LEU A 94 -2.41 4.37 -6.47
CA LEU A 94 -3.59 5.23 -6.36
C LEU A 94 -3.34 6.64 -6.91
N LEU A 95 -2.21 7.27 -6.56
CA LEU A 95 -1.90 8.63 -6.96
C LEU A 95 -1.49 8.75 -8.44
N LEU A 96 -0.91 7.69 -9.03
CA LEU A 96 -0.62 7.66 -10.46
C LEU A 96 -1.85 7.30 -11.31
N THR A 97 -2.95 6.90 -10.69
CA THR A 97 -4.20 6.60 -11.38
C THR A 97 -4.87 7.89 -11.84
N PRO A 98 -5.14 8.04 -13.15
CA PRO A 98 -5.91 9.18 -13.66
C PRO A 98 -7.27 9.32 -12.97
N GLY A 99 -7.62 10.54 -12.59
CA GLY A 99 -8.90 10.86 -11.92
C GLY A 99 -8.97 10.52 -10.43
N VAL A 100 -7.93 9.89 -9.87
CA VAL A 100 -7.79 9.68 -8.41
C VAL A 100 -6.70 10.60 -7.84
N GLY A 101 -5.55 10.71 -8.51
CA GLY A 101 -4.49 11.65 -8.14
C GLY A 101 -4.65 13.04 -8.76
N ASP A 102 -4.27 14.06 -8.01
CA ASP A 102 -3.96 15.40 -8.54
C ASP A 102 -2.61 15.35 -9.29
N GLU A 103 -2.46 16.08 -10.41
CA GLU A 103 -1.18 16.22 -11.13
C GLU A 103 -0.06 16.70 -10.20
N ALA A 104 -0.38 17.51 -9.19
CA ALA A 104 0.56 17.95 -8.16
C ALA A 104 1.20 16.79 -7.37
N ASN A 105 0.50 15.65 -7.26
CA ASN A 105 0.95 14.48 -6.51
C ASN A 105 1.68 13.44 -7.39
N ALA A 106 1.72 13.62 -8.71
CA ALA A 106 2.36 12.67 -9.63
C ALA A 106 3.86 12.49 -9.31
N GLY A 107 4.57 13.57 -8.99
CA GLY A 107 5.99 13.52 -8.62
C GLY A 107 6.23 12.69 -7.35
N ARG A 108 5.42 12.93 -6.31
CA ARG A 108 5.46 12.15 -5.05
C ARG A 108 5.14 10.68 -5.29
N ALA A 109 4.19 10.39 -6.16
CA ALA A 109 3.79 9.02 -6.47
C ALA A 109 4.90 8.25 -7.23
N VAL A 110 5.58 8.90 -8.18
CA VAL A 110 6.76 8.33 -8.85
C VAL A 110 7.88 8.08 -7.85
N GLU A 111 8.13 9.00 -6.92
CA GLU A 111 9.12 8.82 -5.87
C GLU A 111 8.81 7.64 -4.95
N MET A 112 7.55 7.50 -4.51
CA MET A 112 7.10 6.33 -3.74
C MET A 112 7.33 5.03 -4.50
N TYR A 113 6.97 4.97 -5.78
CA TYR A 113 7.25 3.81 -6.62
C TYR A 113 8.75 3.51 -6.73
N ALA A 114 9.57 4.55 -6.99
CA ALA A 114 11.02 4.42 -7.09
C ALA A 114 11.63 3.84 -5.81
N ASN A 115 11.13 4.22 -4.64
CA ASN A 115 11.57 3.70 -3.35
C ASN A 115 11.25 2.20 -3.19
N VAL A 116 10.07 1.75 -3.59
CA VAL A 116 9.69 0.33 -3.56
C VAL A 116 10.53 -0.49 -4.56
N LEU A 117 10.78 0.08 -5.74
CA LEU A 117 11.65 -0.50 -6.76
C LEU A 117 13.08 -0.66 -6.26
N ALA A 118 13.67 0.40 -5.69
CA ALA A 118 15.02 0.39 -5.13
C ALA A 118 15.16 -0.60 -3.95
N ALA A 119 14.09 -0.80 -3.18
CA ALA A 119 14.05 -1.80 -2.11
C ALA A 119 13.93 -3.25 -2.62
N GLY A 120 13.68 -3.45 -3.93
CA GLY A 120 13.48 -4.77 -4.53
C GLY A 120 12.18 -5.45 -4.06
N LYS A 121 11.13 -4.67 -3.76
CA LYS A 121 9.89 -5.15 -3.13
C LYS A 121 8.66 -5.15 -4.03
N ILE A 122 8.84 -4.89 -5.33
CA ILE A 122 7.74 -4.86 -6.31
C ILE A 122 6.98 -6.19 -6.34
N GLU A 123 7.66 -7.32 -6.54
CA GLU A 123 7.00 -8.64 -6.60
C GLU A 123 6.25 -9.00 -5.31
N LEU A 124 6.82 -8.65 -4.15
CA LEU A 124 6.16 -8.84 -2.86
C LEU A 124 4.85 -8.05 -2.77
N CYS A 125 4.82 -6.83 -3.29
CA CYS A 125 3.61 -6.02 -3.32
C CYS A 125 2.60 -6.57 -4.33
N ARG A 126 3.05 -6.96 -5.53
CA ARG A 126 2.20 -7.59 -6.55
C ARG A 126 1.50 -8.84 -6.03
N GLU A 127 2.23 -9.71 -5.34
CA GLU A 127 1.68 -10.92 -4.72
C GLU A 127 0.63 -10.58 -3.68
N LEU A 128 0.94 -9.67 -2.74
CA LEU A 128 0.01 -9.24 -1.70
C LEU A 128 -1.30 -8.70 -2.31
N PHE A 129 -1.19 -7.71 -3.20
CA PHE A 129 -2.37 -7.05 -3.77
C PHE A 129 -3.13 -7.95 -4.73
N GLY A 130 -2.44 -8.84 -5.45
CA GLY A 130 -3.07 -9.88 -6.25
C GLY A 130 -3.93 -10.83 -5.41
N GLN A 131 -3.40 -11.29 -4.26
CA GLN A 131 -4.17 -12.11 -3.32
C GLN A 131 -5.34 -11.33 -2.70
N LEU A 132 -5.13 -10.06 -2.34
CA LEU A 132 -6.18 -9.23 -1.77
C LEU A 132 -7.32 -9.02 -2.75
N PHE A 133 -7.05 -8.57 -3.98
CA PHE A 133 -8.10 -8.25 -4.95
C PHE A 133 -8.72 -9.47 -5.63
N ALA A 134 -8.08 -10.65 -5.58
CA ALA A 134 -8.71 -11.89 -5.97
C ALA A 134 -9.88 -12.30 -5.03
N ASN A 135 -9.92 -11.77 -3.80
CA ASN A 135 -11.01 -12.04 -2.87
C ASN A 135 -12.26 -11.19 -3.21
N SER A 136 -13.29 -11.85 -3.74
CA SER A 136 -14.56 -11.23 -4.18
C SER A 136 -15.35 -10.50 -3.10
N LEU A 137 -15.01 -10.69 -1.81
CA LEU A 137 -15.66 -10.04 -0.67
C LEU A 137 -15.31 -8.55 -0.55
N LEU A 138 -14.29 -8.07 -1.27
CA LEU A 138 -13.86 -6.69 -1.19
C LEU A 138 -14.73 -5.71 -1.98
N GLY A 139 -15.55 -6.17 -2.93
CA GLY A 139 -16.45 -5.31 -3.70
C GLY A 139 -15.77 -4.13 -4.44
N ILE A 140 -14.44 -4.14 -4.56
CA ILE A 140 -13.68 -3.06 -5.19
C ILE A 140 -13.73 -3.27 -6.69
N HIS A 141 -14.58 -2.50 -7.35
CA HIS A 141 -14.58 -2.37 -8.79
C HIS A 141 -13.99 -1.00 -9.15
N PRO A 142 -12.69 -0.91 -9.47
CA PRO A 142 -12.18 0.30 -10.08
C PRO A 142 -12.84 0.50 -11.43
N SER A 143 -13.21 1.74 -11.73
CA SER A 143 -13.49 2.15 -13.10
C SER A 143 -12.22 2.01 -13.94
N ASP A 144 -12.35 1.75 -15.23
CA ASP A 144 -11.21 1.82 -16.17
C ASP A 144 -10.58 3.22 -16.03
N PRO A 145 -9.34 3.31 -15.54
CA PRO A 145 -8.70 4.60 -15.30
C PRO A 145 -8.18 5.23 -16.59
N GLY A 146 -8.31 4.56 -17.75
CA GLY A 146 -7.62 4.93 -18.97
C GLY A 146 -6.11 4.66 -18.86
N LYS A 147 -5.35 5.05 -19.89
CA LYS A 147 -3.89 4.90 -19.85
C LYS A 147 -3.27 5.97 -18.95
N PRO A 148 -2.55 5.60 -17.87
CA PRO A 148 -1.79 6.56 -17.10
C PRO A 148 -0.74 7.21 -18.00
N VAL A 149 -0.54 8.52 -17.89
CA VAL A 149 0.50 9.24 -18.63
C VAL A 149 1.49 9.78 -17.59
N VAL A 150 2.50 8.97 -17.27
CA VAL A 150 3.49 9.32 -16.24
C VAL A 150 4.75 9.89 -16.89
N CYS A 151 5.23 9.26 -17.97
CA CYS A 151 6.40 9.75 -18.69
C CYS A 151 6.02 10.84 -19.71
N GLN A 152 6.37 12.10 -19.43
CA GLN A 152 6.08 13.23 -20.32
C GLN A 152 7.20 13.57 -21.32
N SER A 153 8.38 12.96 -21.18
CA SER A 153 9.52 13.21 -22.07
C SER A 153 9.27 12.67 -23.48
N SER A 154 9.33 13.53 -24.49
CA SER A 154 9.22 13.14 -25.91
C SER A 154 10.45 12.41 -26.43
N ALA A 155 11.60 12.56 -25.77
CA ALA A 155 12.85 11.91 -26.12
C ALA A 155 13.04 10.54 -25.43
N CYS A 156 12.12 10.14 -24.56
CA CYS A 156 12.22 8.87 -23.84
C CYS A 156 11.89 7.70 -24.80
N PRO A 157 12.84 6.77 -25.03
CA PRO A 157 12.66 5.69 -26.01
C PRO A 157 11.61 4.65 -25.59
N THR A 158 11.34 4.53 -24.29
CA THR A 158 10.40 3.56 -23.71
C THR A 158 8.99 4.12 -23.53
N ARG A 159 8.78 5.42 -23.80
CA ARG A 159 7.49 6.07 -23.62
C ARG A 159 6.47 5.52 -24.61
N GLY A 160 5.34 5.02 -24.10
CA GLY A 160 4.23 4.51 -24.92
C GLY A 160 4.55 3.26 -25.75
N THR A 161 5.77 2.71 -25.63
CA THR A 161 6.24 1.53 -26.37
C THR A 161 6.26 0.27 -25.51
N MET A 162 6.14 0.41 -24.18
CA MET A 162 5.98 -0.73 -23.27
C MET A 162 4.58 -1.34 -23.45
N GLY A 163 4.49 -2.32 -24.37
CA GLY A 163 3.40 -3.29 -24.37
C GLY A 163 3.60 -4.34 -23.26
N ALA A 164 3.00 -5.53 -23.43
CA ALA A 164 3.21 -6.69 -22.55
C ALA A 164 4.63 -7.30 -22.69
N ALA A 165 5.67 -6.48 -22.74
CA ALA A 165 7.05 -6.93 -22.79
C ALA A 165 7.46 -7.46 -21.41
N ASN A 166 7.85 -8.73 -21.36
CA ASN A 166 8.19 -9.42 -20.12
C ASN A 166 9.58 -9.06 -19.57
N ASP A 167 10.43 -8.39 -20.36
CA ASP A 167 11.78 -8.01 -19.95
C ASP A 167 11.90 -6.49 -19.74
N LEU A 168 11.63 -6.07 -18.51
CA LEU A 168 11.79 -4.68 -18.06
C LEU A 168 13.23 -4.35 -17.65
N SER A 169 14.17 -5.31 -17.70
CA SER A 169 15.55 -5.09 -17.23
C SER A 169 16.31 -4.04 -18.05
N SER A 170 15.88 -3.81 -19.30
CA SER A 170 16.45 -2.81 -20.21
C SER A 170 15.85 -1.41 -20.06
N VAL A 171 14.78 -1.26 -19.27
CA VAL A 171 14.07 0.02 -19.08
C VAL A 171 14.71 0.80 -17.93
N SER A 172 15.36 1.92 -18.24
CA SER A 172 15.99 2.79 -17.25
C SER A 172 15.09 3.93 -16.75
N CYS A 173 13.99 4.21 -17.46
CA CYS A 173 13.10 5.32 -17.12
C CYS A 173 12.10 4.90 -16.04
N VAL A 174 12.26 5.43 -14.82
CA VAL A 174 11.37 5.13 -13.68
C VAL A 174 9.91 5.54 -13.91
N HIS A 175 9.67 6.61 -14.67
CA HIS A 175 8.32 7.06 -15.02
C HIS A 175 7.64 6.05 -15.94
N CYS A 176 8.39 5.49 -16.88
CA CYS A 176 7.92 4.42 -17.75
C CYS A 176 7.64 3.14 -16.95
N LEU A 177 8.53 2.74 -16.06
CA LEU A 177 8.31 1.59 -15.18
C LEU A 177 7.07 1.77 -14.31
N ALA A 178 6.86 2.96 -13.75
CA ALA A 178 5.68 3.29 -12.96
C ALA A 178 4.38 3.23 -13.80
N GLU A 179 4.41 3.74 -15.04
CA GLU A 179 3.28 3.66 -15.97
C GLU A 179 2.89 2.20 -16.27
N PHE A 180 3.88 1.34 -16.52
CA PHE A 180 3.66 -0.10 -16.68
C PHE A 180 3.09 -0.73 -15.41
N GLU A 181 3.63 -0.38 -14.24
CA GLU A 181 3.18 -0.94 -12.97
C GLU A 181 1.72 -0.62 -12.69
N VAL A 182 1.29 0.61 -12.95
CA VAL A 182 -0.11 1.00 -12.76
C VAL A 182 -1.03 0.14 -13.63
N LEU A 183 -0.67 -0.07 -14.90
CA LEU A 183 -1.44 -0.96 -15.79
C LEU A 183 -1.49 -2.40 -15.26
N TYR A 184 -0.37 -2.92 -14.76
CA TYR A 184 -0.32 -4.24 -14.11
C TYR A 184 -1.22 -4.27 -12.88
N PHE A 185 -1.13 -3.28 -12.00
CA PHE A 185 -1.93 -3.18 -10.77
C PHE A 185 -3.43 -3.18 -11.08
N PHE A 186 -3.87 -2.46 -12.11
CA PHE A 186 -5.27 -2.49 -12.54
C PHE A 186 -5.70 -3.84 -13.08
N SER A 187 -4.80 -4.60 -13.71
CA SER A 187 -5.09 -5.96 -14.17
C SER A 187 -5.35 -6.94 -13.02
N LEU A 188 -4.95 -6.60 -11.78
CA LEU A 188 -5.23 -7.41 -10.59
C LEU A 188 -6.70 -7.36 -10.17
N PHE A 189 -7.43 -6.32 -10.55
CA PHE A 189 -8.86 -6.23 -10.28
C PHE A 189 -9.62 -7.01 -11.36
N THR A 190 -10.39 -8.03 -10.94
CA THR A 190 -11.29 -8.71 -11.87
C THR A 190 -12.43 -7.77 -12.23
N PHE A 191 -12.38 -7.16 -13.42
CA PHE A 191 -13.54 -6.55 -14.06
C PHE A 191 -14.51 -7.69 -14.42
N ARG A 192 -15.48 -7.97 -13.57
CA ARG A 192 -16.64 -8.82 -13.89
C ARG A 192 -17.89 -7.97 -13.85
#